data_AF-A0AAQ3L6F4-F1
#
_entry.id   AF-A0AAQ3L6F4-F1
#
_cell.length_a   1.000
_cell.length_b   1.000
_cell.length_c   1.000
_cell.angle_alpha   90.00
_cell.angle_beta   90.00
_cell.angle_gamma   90.00
#
_symmetry.space_group_name_H-M   'P 1'
#
loop_
_entity.id
_entity.type
_entity.pdbx_description
1 polymer ?
#
loop_
_entity_poly.entity_id
_entity_poly.type
_entity_poly.pdbx_seq_one_letter_code
_entity_poly.pdbx_strand_id
1 'polypeptide(L)'
;MREIDGNVVAFHSGGTLNVEALTLDVALSLDPGNQTVGNINPNAKSIRVGSLAFDTYRGGVFSGNSIGIGNSTLSSNTSGESLGIWGGLPGIQVPIDYASGSFISPASTIWEGHTFSSLGLIPGTYEHSWGSGANKDSLILVIQNFSDSVAIGSLAQDALITVNEFTGSPNAPKYVARYSKEGDFIGRVFDVPNNGRNAGDLVIGRFGGIHVHNYANDGMEIVSHYLDRDATTSRFIDNLTLEFGGIATVDDFLFLADSGGLSQGMEKLDLLTYESSAYLNYTNGIKDVNIGLDGTLYVIPAGSSTSRILVYDADTLEYVTRFSVPSARHEAIAGAEDGTFFLAGWDGVIRHFDRTGTLLNSLEVPMPLVQSFTDIDIKTDGEIALGTFFSDARLVLTNYNLDSYTAVIDSDSANWASSTYVTWADENLEPAINLSQSSDSTYINYKGILQESTDLKIWRDAESQGPNPIIHNGMESSMFFRAREIEDAQ
;
A
#
# COMPACT_ATOMS: atom_id res chain seq x y z
N MET A 1 -11.37 11.16 5.90
CA MET A 1 -12.16 10.80 7.09
C MET A 1 -12.82 9.46 6.87
N ARG A 2 -12.86 8.63 7.92
CA ARG A 2 -13.47 7.29 7.89
C ARG A 2 -14.05 6.93 9.26
N GLU A 3 -14.99 5.99 9.28
CA GLU A 3 -15.39 5.27 10.48
C GLU A 3 -14.49 4.04 10.67
N ILE A 4 -13.98 3.80 11.88
CA ILE A 4 -13.18 2.61 12.25
C ILE A 4 -13.60 2.19 13.66
N ASP A 5 -14.04 0.95 13.83
CA ASP A 5 -14.40 0.35 15.12
C ASP A 5 -15.35 1.21 15.97
N GLY A 6 -16.35 1.81 15.33
CA GLY A 6 -17.33 2.68 16.00
C GLY A 6 -16.80 4.06 16.38
N ASN A 7 -15.65 4.47 15.85
CA ASN A 7 -15.07 5.80 15.99
C ASN A 7 -14.99 6.48 14.63
N VAL A 8 -14.99 7.81 14.61
CA VAL A 8 -14.65 8.58 13.40
C VAL A 8 -13.21 9.05 13.50
N VAL A 9 -12.43 8.81 12.45
CA VAL A 9 -11.02 9.21 12.34
C VAL A 9 -10.83 10.12 11.13
N ALA A 10 -10.16 11.25 11.35
CA ALA A 10 -9.68 12.15 10.31
C ALA A 10 -8.16 12.23 10.35
N PHE A 11 -7.54 12.28 9.17
CA PHE A 11 -6.11 12.48 9.01
C PHE A 11 -5.84 13.39 7.81
N HIS A 12 -4.69 14.05 7.81
CA HIS A 12 -4.07 14.59 6.60
C HIS A 12 -2.61 14.15 6.55
N SER A 13 -2.12 13.87 5.34
CA SER A 13 -0.73 13.44 5.07
C SER A 13 0.28 14.59 5.10
N GLY A 14 -0.18 15.82 5.34
CA GLY A 14 0.66 17.01 5.25
C GLY A 14 0.70 17.59 3.84
N GLY A 15 1.58 18.56 3.61
CA GLY A 15 1.74 19.23 2.31
C GLY A 15 1.83 20.75 2.42
N THR A 16 1.66 21.44 1.30
CA THR A 16 1.77 22.91 1.23
C THR A 16 0.46 23.53 0.76
N LEU A 17 0.16 24.74 1.20
CA LEU A 17 -0.98 25.54 0.77
C LEU A 17 -0.53 26.94 0.34
N ASN A 18 -1.06 27.42 -0.78
CA ASN A 18 -0.94 28.80 -1.19
C ASN A 18 -2.09 29.62 -0.61
N VAL A 19 -1.80 30.42 0.41
CA VAL A 19 -2.77 31.30 1.08
C VAL A 19 -2.72 32.75 0.59
N GLU A 20 -1.98 33.06 -0.50
CA GLU A 20 -1.79 34.43 -0.99
C GLU A 20 -3.06 35.10 -1.53
N ALA A 21 -4.05 34.30 -1.95
CA ALA A 21 -5.37 34.81 -2.33
C ALA A 21 -6.30 35.07 -1.13
N LEU A 22 -5.84 34.76 0.09
CA LEU A 22 -6.57 34.94 1.33
C LEU A 22 -5.90 36.03 2.16
N THR A 23 -6.67 36.58 3.10
CA THR A 23 -6.24 37.57 4.09
C THR A 23 -6.32 36.93 5.47
N LEU A 24 -5.26 37.06 6.26
CA LEU A 24 -5.28 36.67 7.66
C LEU A 24 -6.38 37.46 8.39
N ASP A 25 -7.37 36.76 8.94
CA ASP A 25 -8.52 37.39 9.59
C ASP A 25 -8.38 37.38 11.11
N VAL A 26 -8.08 36.22 11.69
CA VAL A 26 -7.77 36.10 13.11
C VAL A 26 -6.52 35.26 13.27
N ALA A 27 -5.50 35.87 13.88
CA ALA A 27 -4.48 35.12 14.60
C ALA A 27 -5.08 34.73 15.95
N LEU A 28 -5.80 33.60 16.00
CA LEU A 28 -6.25 33.07 17.28
C LEU A 28 -5.04 32.42 17.95
N SER A 29 -4.23 33.24 18.60
CA SER A 29 -3.41 32.77 19.73
C SER A 29 -4.39 32.40 20.84
N LEU A 30 -4.92 31.19 20.78
CA LEU A 30 -5.46 30.58 21.99
C LEU A 30 -4.27 30.41 22.92
N ASP A 31 -4.44 30.87 24.16
CA ASP A 31 -3.45 30.78 25.22
C ASP A 31 -2.82 29.38 25.18
N PRO A 32 -1.49 29.22 25.07
CA PRO A 32 -0.83 27.92 24.87
C PRO A 32 -1.13 26.85 25.94
N GLY A 33 -1.86 27.20 27.01
CA GLY A 33 -2.43 26.25 27.97
C GLY A 33 -3.82 25.68 27.63
N ASN A 34 -4.48 26.16 26.57
CA ASN A 34 -5.81 25.72 26.16
C ASN A 34 -5.72 24.94 24.84
N GLN A 35 -5.39 23.65 24.94
CA GLN A 35 -5.32 22.76 23.79
C GLN A 35 -6.62 22.84 22.98
N THR A 36 -6.50 23.25 21.72
CA THR A 36 -7.61 23.13 20.80
C THR A 36 -7.70 21.71 20.31
N VAL A 37 -8.63 20.96 20.90
CA VAL A 37 -9.05 19.68 20.33
C VAL A 37 -9.58 19.91 18.91
N GLY A 38 -9.39 18.94 18.04
CA GLY A 38 -10.02 18.90 16.72
C GLY A 38 -11.53 19.05 16.86
N ASN A 39 -12.17 19.63 15.87
CA ASN A 39 -13.60 19.89 15.90
C ASN A 39 -14.22 19.58 14.55
N ILE A 40 -15.46 19.15 14.58
CA ILE A 40 -16.26 19.04 13.37
C ILE A 40 -17.61 19.67 13.59
N ASN A 41 -18.06 20.47 12.63
CA ASN A 41 -19.41 21.01 12.62
C ASN A 41 -19.98 20.90 11.21
N PRO A 42 -20.69 19.80 10.91
CA PRO A 42 -21.09 19.50 9.54
C PRO A 42 -22.04 20.52 8.93
N ASN A 43 -23.02 21.01 9.72
CA ASN A 43 -23.97 22.03 9.25
C ASN A 43 -23.31 23.38 8.94
N ALA A 44 -22.19 23.66 9.60
CA ALA A 44 -21.43 24.89 9.43
C ALA A 44 -20.22 24.69 8.52
N LYS A 45 -20.15 23.61 7.74
CA LYS A 45 -19.04 23.35 6.79
C LYS A 45 -17.67 23.42 7.45
N SER A 46 -17.55 22.97 8.70
CA SER A 46 -16.30 23.13 9.45
C SER A 46 -15.75 21.80 9.89
N ILE A 47 -14.43 21.67 9.74
CA ILE A 47 -13.66 20.56 10.27
C ILE A 47 -12.26 21.08 10.59
N ARG A 48 -11.68 20.65 11.70
CA ARG A 48 -10.28 20.84 12.03
C ARG A 48 -9.69 19.51 12.48
N VAL A 49 -8.59 19.13 11.84
CA VAL A 49 -7.72 18.02 12.22
C VAL A 49 -6.49 18.62 12.89
N GLY A 50 -6.02 18.00 13.96
CA GLY A 50 -4.83 18.42 14.71
C GLY A 50 -5.14 19.16 16.01
N SER A 51 -4.08 19.43 16.80
CA SER A 51 -4.19 19.83 18.22
C SER A 51 -3.59 21.20 18.56
N LEU A 52 -2.87 21.82 17.61
CA LEU A 52 -2.07 23.00 17.85
C LEU A 52 -2.81 24.31 17.55
N ALA A 53 -2.22 25.43 18.01
CA ALA A 53 -2.70 26.76 17.67
C ALA A 53 -2.69 26.96 16.14
N PHE A 54 -3.66 27.72 15.64
CA PHE A 54 -3.89 27.90 14.22
C PHE A 54 -4.22 29.35 13.88
N ASP A 55 -3.84 29.74 12.67
CA ASP A 55 -4.28 30.97 12.03
C ASP A 55 -5.49 30.71 11.14
N THR A 56 -6.39 31.70 11.03
CA THR A 56 -7.53 31.63 10.11
C THR A 56 -7.36 32.64 8.99
N TYR A 57 -7.26 32.14 7.76
CA TYR A 57 -7.22 32.94 6.54
C TYR A 57 -8.59 32.97 5.88
N ARG A 58 -9.02 34.15 5.42
CA ARG A 58 -10.34 34.38 4.81
C ARG A 58 -10.26 35.21 3.53
N GLY A 59 -11.37 35.27 2.80
CA GLY A 59 -11.50 36.08 1.60
C GLY A 59 -11.30 35.28 0.32
N GLY A 60 -11.21 35.98 -0.80
CA GLY A 60 -11.26 35.36 -2.13
C GLY A 60 -12.63 34.73 -2.44
N VAL A 61 -12.73 34.09 -3.61
CA VAL A 61 -13.88 33.24 -3.95
C VAL A 61 -13.69 31.91 -3.22
N PHE A 62 -14.22 31.79 -2.01
CA PHE A 62 -14.20 30.54 -1.25
C PHE A 62 -15.47 29.74 -1.56
N SER A 63 -15.31 28.60 -2.23
CA SER A 63 -16.43 27.74 -2.61
C SER A 63 -16.41 26.41 -1.83
N GLY A 64 -17.58 25.79 -1.64
CA GLY A 64 -17.69 24.52 -0.92
C GLY A 64 -19.11 24.20 -0.43
N ASN A 65 -19.47 22.92 -0.48
CA ASN A 65 -20.78 22.41 -0.06
C ASN A 65 -20.85 22.12 1.44
N SER A 66 -22.06 21.95 1.97
CA SER A 66 -22.24 21.41 3.34
C SER A 66 -21.68 20.00 3.40
N ILE A 67 -20.91 19.70 4.44
CA ILE A 67 -20.37 18.35 4.69
C ILE A 67 -21.34 17.48 5.51
N GLY A 68 -22.48 18.07 5.91
CA GLY A 68 -23.54 17.35 6.61
C GLY A 68 -24.59 18.26 7.25
N ILE A 69 -25.37 17.70 8.17
CA ILE A 69 -26.45 18.35 8.93
C ILE A 69 -26.21 18.36 10.44
N GLY A 70 -25.17 17.67 10.91
CA GLY A 70 -24.89 17.57 12.34
C GLY A 70 -24.35 18.85 12.97
N ASN A 71 -24.26 18.83 14.30
CA ASN A 71 -23.81 19.95 15.12
C ASN A 71 -22.30 19.88 15.39
N SER A 72 -21.78 20.94 16.02
CA SER A 72 -20.40 20.98 16.47
C SER A 72 -20.11 19.88 17.50
N THR A 73 -19.09 19.07 17.22
CA THR A 73 -18.62 17.99 18.07
C THR A 73 -17.10 18.08 18.19
N LEU A 74 -16.62 18.14 19.43
CA LEU A 74 -15.18 18.13 19.73
C LEU A 74 -14.66 16.70 19.63
N SER A 75 -13.42 16.56 19.18
CA SER A 75 -12.72 15.28 19.15
C SER A 75 -12.29 14.85 20.55
N SER A 76 -12.12 13.54 20.71
CA SER A 76 -11.62 12.90 21.92
C SER A 76 -10.09 12.93 21.99
N ASN A 77 -9.43 12.80 20.84
CA ASN A 77 -7.97 12.74 20.73
C ASN A 77 -7.50 13.40 19.43
N THR A 78 -6.37 14.11 19.49
CA THR A 78 -5.73 14.77 18.35
C THR A 78 -4.22 14.73 18.45
N SER A 79 -3.55 14.73 17.29
CA SER A 79 -2.10 14.83 17.19
C SER A 79 -1.71 15.77 16.05
N GLY A 80 -0.49 16.29 16.07
CA GLY A 80 0.07 17.05 14.94
C GLY A 80 -0.47 18.48 14.77
N GLU A 81 -0.04 19.08 13.68
CA GLU A 81 -0.34 20.45 13.28
C GLU A 81 -1.81 20.62 12.85
N SER A 82 -2.36 21.82 13.08
CA SER A 82 -3.77 22.06 12.78
C SER A 82 -4.00 22.46 11.34
N LEU A 83 -4.89 21.73 10.66
CA LEU A 83 -5.38 22.04 9.33
C LEU A 83 -6.90 21.82 9.27
N GLY A 84 -7.62 22.74 8.64
CA GLY A 84 -9.07 22.63 8.59
C GLY A 84 -9.80 23.69 7.79
N ILE A 85 -11.11 23.53 7.70
CA ILE A 85 -12.04 24.49 7.10
C ILE A 85 -12.85 25.13 8.21
N TRP A 86 -12.97 26.46 8.14
CA TRP A 86 -13.86 27.22 9.01
C TRP A 86 -15.06 27.73 8.21
N GLY A 87 -16.20 27.06 8.33
CA GLY A 87 -17.36 27.42 7.52
C GLY A 87 -18.37 28.36 8.19
N GLY A 88 -18.23 28.65 9.50
CA GLY A 88 -18.99 29.73 10.15
C GLY A 88 -18.69 31.11 9.54
N LEU A 89 -17.45 31.30 9.07
CA LEU A 89 -16.98 32.45 8.30
C LEU A 89 -15.98 31.94 7.24
N PRO A 90 -16.39 31.70 5.98
CA PRO A 90 -15.64 30.90 5.00
C PRO A 90 -14.13 31.22 4.97
N GLY A 91 -13.33 30.23 5.37
CA GLY A 91 -11.88 30.35 5.44
C GLY A 91 -11.20 29.01 5.72
N ILE A 92 -9.87 29.04 5.69
CA ILE A 92 -9.01 27.91 6.00
C ILE A 92 -8.27 28.15 7.31
N GLN A 93 -8.11 27.08 8.09
CA GLN A 93 -7.32 27.05 9.31
C GLN A 93 -6.02 26.33 9.00
N VAL A 94 -4.90 26.97 9.31
CA VAL A 94 -3.55 26.47 9.07
C VAL A 94 -2.74 26.62 10.37
N PRO A 95 -1.57 25.99 10.50
CA PRO A 95 -0.74 26.14 11.70
C PRO A 95 -0.46 27.62 12.00
N ILE A 96 -0.26 27.96 13.27
CA ILE A 96 0.10 29.33 13.64
C ILE A 96 1.39 29.75 12.91
N ASP A 97 1.44 31.01 12.48
CA ASP A 97 2.56 31.60 11.73
C ASP A 97 2.85 30.90 10.39
N TYR A 98 1.86 30.20 9.83
CA TYR A 98 2.00 29.54 8.53
C TYR A 98 2.36 30.53 7.42
N ALA A 99 3.54 30.34 6.82
CA ALA A 99 3.94 31.06 5.63
C ALA A 99 3.50 30.28 4.37
N SER A 100 2.82 30.97 3.44
CA SER A 100 2.35 30.40 2.17
C SER A 100 3.41 29.53 1.48
N GLY A 101 3.05 28.29 1.11
CA GLY A 101 3.94 27.32 0.49
C GLY A 101 4.87 26.56 1.45
N SER A 102 4.86 26.86 2.75
CA SER A 102 5.59 26.06 3.74
C SER A 102 4.92 24.69 3.93
N PHE A 103 5.71 23.69 4.33
CA PHE A 103 5.19 22.35 4.59
C PHE A 103 4.43 22.31 5.93
N ILE A 104 3.27 21.67 5.92
CA ILE A 104 2.43 21.34 7.07
C ILE A 104 2.65 19.86 7.37
N SER A 105 3.01 19.54 8.60
CA SER A 105 3.27 18.17 9.06
C SER A 105 1.98 17.35 9.14
N PRO A 106 2.02 16.02 8.94
CA PRO A 106 0.85 15.16 9.09
C PRO A 106 0.18 15.29 10.47
N ALA A 107 -1.14 15.05 10.51
CA ALA A 107 -1.92 15.12 11.74
C ALA A 107 -3.10 14.13 11.72
N SER A 108 -3.58 13.76 12.91
CA SER A 108 -4.75 12.89 13.09
C SER A 108 -5.71 13.41 14.16
N THR A 109 -6.97 13.00 14.08
CA THR A 109 -8.05 13.41 14.99
C THR A 109 -9.09 12.30 15.08
N ILE A 110 -9.49 11.96 16.31
CA ILE A 110 -10.40 10.85 16.61
C ILE A 110 -11.62 11.39 17.39
N TRP A 111 -12.82 11.02 16.94
CA TRP A 111 -14.07 11.16 17.67
C TRP A 111 -14.51 9.78 18.13
N GLU A 112 -14.16 9.43 19.38
CA GLU A 112 -14.43 8.10 19.92
C GLU A 112 -15.93 7.88 20.15
N GLY A 113 -16.41 6.67 19.86
CA GLY A 113 -17.82 6.28 20.01
C GLY A 113 -18.79 7.00 19.07
N HIS A 114 -18.26 7.66 18.04
CA HIS A 114 -19.04 8.35 17.03
C HIS A 114 -18.97 7.63 15.68
N THR A 115 -20.10 7.62 14.98
CA THR A 115 -20.23 7.33 13.55
C THR A 115 -20.50 8.61 12.77
N PHE A 116 -20.31 8.62 11.45
CA PHE A 116 -20.75 9.68 10.55
C PHE A 116 -22.23 9.98 10.71
N SER A 117 -23.07 8.96 10.83
CA SER A 117 -24.50 9.17 11.10
C SER A 117 -24.71 9.91 12.42
N SER A 118 -24.01 9.52 13.50
CA SER A 118 -24.10 10.19 14.80
C SER A 118 -23.59 11.63 14.76
N LEU A 119 -22.57 11.90 13.93
CA LEU A 119 -22.04 13.24 13.69
C LEU A 119 -22.86 14.02 12.67
N GLY A 120 -23.85 13.40 12.01
CA GLY A 120 -24.62 14.00 10.92
C GLY A 120 -23.77 14.39 9.72
N LEU A 121 -22.68 13.66 9.45
CA LEU A 121 -21.85 13.79 8.25
C LEU A 121 -22.54 13.14 7.05
N ILE A 122 -22.35 13.74 5.89
CA ILE A 122 -22.75 13.15 4.61
C ILE A 122 -21.48 12.64 3.92
N PRO A 123 -21.46 11.37 3.47
CA PRO A 123 -20.32 10.84 2.73
C PRO A 123 -20.19 11.51 1.36
N GLY A 124 -18.96 11.77 0.93
CA GLY A 124 -18.65 12.39 -0.34
C GLY A 124 -17.26 13.03 -0.37
N THR A 125 -16.93 13.60 -1.52
CA THR A 125 -15.73 14.42 -1.73
C THR A 125 -16.13 15.88 -1.77
N TYR A 126 -15.48 16.69 -0.93
CA TYR A 126 -15.76 18.10 -0.74
C TYR A 126 -14.50 18.90 -1.04
N GLU A 127 -14.49 19.54 -2.20
CA GLU A 127 -13.42 20.46 -2.58
C GLU A 127 -13.74 21.87 -2.07
N HIS A 128 -12.77 22.44 -1.36
CA HIS A 128 -12.78 23.83 -0.93
C HIS A 128 -11.68 24.57 -1.67
N SER A 129 -12.05 25.33 -2.69
CA SER A 129 -11.09 26.08 -3.51
C SER A 129 -11.16 27.58 -3.20
N TRP A 130 -10.02 28.24 -3.39
CA TRP A 130 -9.90 29.69 -3.29
C TRP A 130 -8.95 30.24 -4.35
N GLY A 131 -8.99 31.57 -4.51
CA GLY A 131 -8.12 32.29 -5.43
C GLY A 131 -8.38 32.03 -6.92
N SER A 132 -7.45 32.48 -7.74
CA SER A 132 -7.47 32.33 -9.20
C SER A 132 -6.05 32.48 -9.77
N GLY A 133 -5.84 31.99 -11.00
CA GLY A 133 -4.54 32.07 -11.67
C GLY A 133 -3.43 31.42 -10.84
N ALA A 134 -2.31 32.12 -10.65
CA ALA A 134 -1.16 31.65 -9.87
C ALA A 134 -1.45 31.50 -8.37
N ASN A 135 -2.51 32.13 -7.88
CA ASN A 135 -2.87 32.11 -6.46
C ASN A 135 -4.09 31.20 -6.20
N LYS A 136 -4.45 30.35 -7.17
CA LYS A 136 -5.49 29.33 -6.99
C LYS A 136 -4.93 28.16 -6.19
N ASP A 137 -5.68 27.72 -5.19
CA ASP A 137 -5.40 26.47 -4.48
C ASP A 137 -6.69 25.84 -3.94
N SER A 138 -6.60 24.64 -3.38
CA SER A 138 -7.72 23.88 -2.86
C SER A 138 -7.35 22.94 -1.71
N LEU A 139 -8.32 22.70 -0.82
CA LEU A 139 -8.29 21.63 0.17
C LEU A 139 -9.41 20.63 -0.15
N ILE A 140 -9.06 19.34 -0.24
CA ILE A 140 -10.02 18.27 -0.52
C ILE A 140 -10.30 17.50 0.78
N LEU A 141 -11.55 17.55 1.23
CA LEU A 141 -12.05 16.72 2.31
C LEU A 141 -12.77 15.51 1.72
N VAL A 142 -12.32 14.31 2.09
CA VAL A 142 -12.95 13.05 1.71
C VAL A 142 -13.62 12.44 2.94
N ILE A 143 -14.95 12.28 2.89
CA ILE A 143 -15.76 11.58 3.90
C ILE A 143 -16.25 10.29 3.27
N GLN A 144 -15.66 9.16 3.62
CA GLN A 144 -15.98 7.88 3.00
C GLN A 144 -16.73 6.98 3.97
N ASN A 145 -18.04 6.81 3.74
CA ASN A 145 -18.81 5.83 4.47
C ASN A 145 -18.56 4.51 3.78
N PHE A 146 -17.72 3.69 4.40
CA PHE A 146 -17.73 2.28 4.12
C PHE A 146 -19.00 1.76 4.80
N SER A 147 -20.13 1.89 4.11
CA SER A 147 -21.41 1.36 4.57
C SER A 147 -21.16 -0.10 4.91
N ASP A 148 -21.32 -0.43 6.20
CA ASP A 148 -21.12 -1.75 6.83
C ASP A 148 -20.37 -2.69 5.93
N SER A 149 -19.04 -2.76 6.09
CA SER A 149 -18.17 -3.84 5.60
C SER A 149 -18.99 -4.89 4.85
N VAL A 150 -19.29 -4.64 3.57
CA VAL A 150 -19.81 -5.71 2.74
C VAL A 150 -18.70 -6.72 2.89
N ALA A 151 -19.01 -7.87 3.47
CA ALA A 151 -18.12 -8.98 3.61
C ALA A 151 -17.81 -9.50 2.18
N ILE A 152 -17.14 -8.67 1.39
CA ILE A 152 -16.34 -9.09 0.27
C ILE A 152 -15.18 -9.76 0.97
N GLY A 153 -15.28 -11.09 1.04
CA GLY A 153 -14.78 -11.92 2.13
C GLY A 153 -13.56 -11.34 2.78
N SER A 154 -13.73 -10.74 3.97
CA SER A 154 -12.62 -10.30 4.80
C SER A 154 -11.58 -11.41 4.72
N LEU A 155 -10.32 -11.09 4.39
CA LEU A 155 -9.27 -11.93 4.91
C LEU A 155 -9.62 -12.05 6.39
N ALA A 156 -10.01 -13.26 6.80
CA ALA A 156 -10.29 -13.46 8.21
C ALA A 156 -9.04 -12.92 8.91
N GLN A 157 -9.21 -12.04 9.90
CA GLN A 157 -8.09 -11.65 10.75
C GLN A 157 -7.35 -12.94 11.12
N ASP A 158 -6.02 -12.92 11.05
CA ASP A 158 -5.16 -14.09 11.22
C ASP A 158 -5.09 -15.07 10.02
N ALA A 159 -5.45 -14.64 8.82
CA ALA A 159 -5.28 -15.47 7.63
C ALA A 159 -3.84 -15.44 7.13
N LEU A 160 -3.29 -16.63 6.90
CA LEU A 160 -2.03 -16.80 6.17
C LEU A 160 -2.33 -16.76 4.67
N ILE A 161 -1.65 -15.91 3.93
CA ILE A 161 -1.75 -15.80 2.48
C ILE A 161 -0.50 -16.38 1.85
N THR A 162 -0.69 -17.18 0.81
CA THR A 162 0.43 -17.82 0.12
C THR A 162 0.31 -17.63 -1.37
N VAL A 163 1.45 -17.69 -2.05
CA VAL A 163 1.50 -17.87 -3.50
C VAL A 163 2.39 -19.06 -3.82
N ASN A 164 1.96 -19.85 -4.79
CA ASN A 164 2.68 -21.03 -5.23
C ASN A 164 3.44 -20.78 -6.52
N GLU A 165 4.72 -21.11 -6.51
CA GLU A 165 5.54 -21.30 -7.71
C GLU A 165 5.61 -22.78 -8.03
N PHE A 166 5.27 -23.16 -9.25
CA PHE A 166 5.38 -24.52 -9.73
C PHE A 166 6.62 -24.68 -10.61
N THR A 167 7.75 -25.01 -9.98
CA THR A 167 9.00 -25.30 -10.68
C THR A 167 8.86 -26.58 -11.51
N GLY A 168 8.86 -26.44 -12.84
CA GLY A 168 8.91 -27.59 -13.77
C GLY A 168 7.72 -27.76 -14.70
N SER A 169 6.66 -26.96 -14.56
CA SER A 169 5.62 -26.85 -15.59
C SER A 169 5.28 -25.37 -15.81
N PRO A 170 5.68 -24.79 -16.96
CA PRO A 170 5.27 -23.42 -17.29
C PRO A 170 3.75 -23.27 -17.43
N ASN A 171 2.97 -24.37 -17.35
CA ASN A 171 1.51 -24.39 -17.43
C ASN A 171 0.82 -24.71 -16.10
N ALA A 172 1.57 -24.91 -15.01
CA ALA A 172 0.92 -25.14 -13.73
C ALA A 172 0.21 -23.86 -13.27
N PRO A 173 -1.04 -23.97 -12.78
CA PRO A 173 -1.82 -22.82 -12.36
C PRO A 173 -1.14 -22.14 -11.18
N LYS A 174 -0.94 -20.83 -11.25
CA LYS A 174 -0.42 -20.03 -10.13
C LYS A 174 -1.60 -19.28 -9.55
N TYR A 175 -1.71 -19.29 -8.24
CA TYR A 175 -2.79 -18.62 -7.56
C TYR A 175 -2.32 -18.19 -6.19
N VAL A 176 -2.98 -17.16 -5.69
CA VAL A 176 -2.90 -16.77 -4.29
C VAL A 176 -3.94 -17.57 -3.53
N ALA A 177 -3.53 -18.15 -2.42
CA ALA A 177 -4.34 -18.97 -1.54
C ALA A 177 -4.42 -18.37 -0.15
N ARG A 178 -5.48 -18.75 0.57
CA ARG A 178 -5.70 -18.38 1.95
C ARG A 178 -5.76 -19.63 2.82
N TYR A 179 -5.08 -19.54 3.95
CA TYR A 179 -5.02 -20.57 4.98
C TYR A 179 -5.42 -19.99 6.33
N SER A 180 -5.91 -20.84 7.24
CA SER A 180 -6.04 -20.47 8.65
C SER A 180 -4.66 -20.36 9.29
N LYS A 181 -4.59 -19.78 10.48
CA LYS A 181 -3.36 -19.78 11.29
C LYS A 181 -2.90 -21.18 11.70
N GLU A 182 -3.79 -22.17 11.71
CA GLU A 182 -3.42 -23.58 11.90
C GLU A 182 -2.90 -24.25 10.61
N GLY A 183 -2.92 -23.52 9.48
CA GLY A 183 -2.50 -23.96 8.16
C GLY A 183 -3.57 -24.70 7.38
N ASP A 184 -4.85 -24.66 7.79
CA ASP A 184 -5.93 -25.29 7.03
C ASP A 184 -6.25 -24.46 5.78
N PHE A 185 -6.34 -25.11 4.61
CA PHE A 185 -6.72 -24.42 3.37
C PHE A 185 -8.15 -23.88 3.47
N ILE A 186 -8.29 -22.55 3.35
CA ILE A 186 -9.59 -21.86 3.39
C ILE A 186 -10.13 -21.69 1.96
N GLY A 187 -9.28 -21.33 1.00
CA GLY A 187 -9.71 -21.12 -0.38
C GLY A 187 -8.70 -20.36 -1.23
N ARG A 188 -8.96 -20.31 -2.53
CA ARG A 188 -8.20 -19.48 -3.48
C ARG A 188 -8.73 -18.06 -3.45
N VAL A 189 -7.82 -17.08 -3.57
CA VAL A 189 -8.15 -15.66 -3.66
C VAL A 189 -8.25 -15.23 -5.12
N PHE A 190 -7.17 -15.37 -5.89
CA PHE A 190 -7.16 -15.07 -7.33
C PHE A 190 -6.05 -15.87 -8.05
N ASP A 191 -6.20 -16.05 -9.36
CA ASP A 191 -5.17 -16.66 -10.20
C ASP A 191 -4.12 -15.62 -10.61
N VAL A 192 -2.84 -15.98 -10.48
CA VAL A 192 -1.71 -15.17 -10.94
C VAL A 192 -1.51 -15.45 -12.45
N PRO A 193 -1.52 -14.41 -13.31
CA PRO A 193 -1.32 -14.56 -14.75
C PRO A 193 -0.09 -15.40 -15.09
N ASN A 194 -0.31 -16.39 -15.95
CA ASN A 194 0.76 -17.30 -16.36
C ASN A 194 1.50 -16.78 -17.60
N ASN A 195 2.46 -15.88 -17.37
CA ASN A 195 3.23 -15.22 -18.42
C ASN A 195 4.56 -15.93 -18.75
N GLY A 196 4.63 -17.24 -18.50
CA GLY A 196 5.80 -18.08 -18.84
C GLY A 196 6.91 -18.15 -17.78
N ARG A 197 6.73 -17.54 -16.62
CA ARG A 197 7.63 -17.59 -15.45
C ARG A 197 6.85 -17.45 -14.14
N ASN A 198 7.51 -17.68 -13.00
CA ASN A 198 6.89 -18.04 -11.72
C ASN A 198 6.51 -16.84 -10.83
N ALA A 199 5.58 -17.05 -9.90
CA ALA A 199 5.32 -16.11 -8.81
C ALA A 199 6.47 -16.24 -7.81
N GLY A 200 7.19 -15.15 -7.56
CA GLY A 200 8.46 -15.16 -6.85
C GLY A 200 8.38 -14.79 -5.39
N ASP A 201 7.35 -14.06 -5.00
CA ASP A 201 7.07 -13.62 -3.63
C ASP A 201 5.71 -12.89 -3.57
N LEU A 202 5.18 -12.62 -2.39
CA LEU A 202 3.99 -11.80 -2.18
C LEU A 202 4.05 -10.98 -0.89
N VAL A 203 3.29 -9.89 -0.87
CA VAL A 203 3.11 -9.04 0.31
C VAL A 203 1.72 -8.42 0.31
N ILE A 204 1.21 -8.06 1.49
CA ILE A 204 -0.04 -7.32 1.63
C ILE A 204 0.28 -5.86 1.96
N GLY A 205 -0.12 -4.95 1.08
CA GLY A 205 0.02 -3.52 1.31
C GLY A 205 -1.01 -2.96 2.28
N ARG A 206 -0.79 -1.72 2.75
CA ARG A 206 -1.62 -1.00 3.74
C ARG A 206 -3.13 -1.06 3.49
N PHE A 207 -3.55 -1.04 2.23
CA PHE A 207 -4.96 -1.10 1.83
C PHE A 207 -5.42 -2.51 1.52
N GLY A 208 -4.89 -3.54 2.18
CA GLY A 208 -5.27 -4.94 1.95
C GLY A 208 -5.04 -5.45 0.52
N GLY A 209 -4.25 -4.72 -0.28
CA GLY A 209 -3.88 -5.11 -1.63
C GLY A 209 -2.85 -6.23 -1.54
N ILE A 210 -3.14 -7.38 -2.14
CA ILE A 210 -2.16 -8.46 -2.24
C ILE A 210 -1.32 -8.19 -3.48
N HIS A 211 -0.04 -7.91 -3.28
CA HIS A 211 0.93 -7.65 -4.33
C HIS A 211 1.79 -8.88 -4.54
N VAL A 212 1.69 -9.47 -5.71
CA VAL A 212 2.50 -10.63 -6.09
C VAL A 212 3.58 -10.17 -7.05
N HIS A 213 4.82 -10.52 -6.71
CA HIS A 213 5.95 -10.43 -7.62
C HIS A 213 5.87 -11.57 -8.63
N ASN A 214 5.56 -11.27 -9.90
CA ASN A 214 5.47 -12.27 -10.98
C ASN A 214 6.60 -12.04 -12.00
N TYR A 215 7.51 -13.02 -12.12
CA TYR A 215 8.57 -12.96 -13.12
C TYR A 215 7.97 -13.10 -14.53
N ALA A 216 8.41 -12.30 -15.49
CA ALA A 216 8.18 -12.51 -16.92
C ALA A 216 9.51 -12.52 -17.69
N ASN A 217 9.54 -13.07 -18.91
CA ASN A 217 10.77 -13.14 -19.69
C ASN A 217 11.32 -11.76 -20.09
N ASP A 218 10.45 -10.76 -20.18
CA ASP A 218 10.76 -9.43 -20.69
C ASP A 218 10.68 -8.34 -19.60
N GLY A 219 10.53 -8.72 -18.32
CA GLY A 219 10.42 -7.79 -17.21
C GLY A 219 9.72 -8.38 -15.98
N MET A 220 9.45 -7.53 -15.00
CA MET A 220 8.65 -7.86 -13.83
C MET A 220 7.21 -7.42 -14.04
N GLU A 221 6.26 -8.24 -13.60
CA GLU A 221 4.86 -7.86 -13.44
C GLU A 221 4.50 -7.87 -11.96
N ILE A 222 4.03 -6.75 -11.44
CA ILE A 222 3.35 -6.76 -10.15
C ILE A 222 1.88 -7.02 -10.42
N VAL A 223 1.37 -8.10 -9.84
CA VAL A 223 -0.04 -8.44 -9.89
C VAL A 223 -0.63 -8.05 -8.54
N SER A 224 -1.44 -6.99 -8.54
CA SER A 224 -2.09 -6.48 -7.34
C SER A 224 -3.56 -6.88 -7.37
N HIS A 225 -4.03 -7.56 -6.33
CA HIS A 225 -5.44 -7.85 -6.14
C HIS A 225 -5.96 -7.09 -4.92
N TYR A 226 -6.98 -6.27 -5.15
CA TYR A 226 -7.62 -5.48 -4.11
C TYR A 226 -8.94 -6.14 -3.72
N LEU A 227 -8.99 -6.65 -2.49
CA LEU A 227 -10.08 -7.50 -2.01
C LEU A 227 -11.41 -6.76 -1.91
N ASP A 228 -11.40 -5.47 -1.58
CA ASP A 228 -12.61 -4.64 -1.56
C ASP A 228 -13.27 -4.50 -2.93
N ARG A 229 -12.47 -4.47 -4.00
CA ARG A 229 -12.97 -4.23 -5.35
C ARG A 229 -13.19 -5.51 -6.12
N ASP A 230 -12.77 -6.66 -5.57
CA ASP A 230 -12.60 -7.92 -6.31
C ASP A 230 -11.93 -7.66 -7.67
N ALA A 231 -10.89 -6.82 -7.64
CA ALA A 231 -10.25 -6.29 -8.83
C ALA A 231 -8.76 -6.64 -8.83
N THR A 232 -8.35 -7.34 -9.88
CA THR A 232 -6.94 -7.60 -10.16
C THR A 232 -6.45 -6.58 -11.17
N THR A 233 -5.42 -5.84 -10.80
CA THR A 233 -4.65 -5.00 -11.72
C THR A 233 -3.29 -5.61 -11.89
N SER A 234 -2.75 -5.60 -13.10
CA SER A 234 -1.35 -5.92 -13.31
C SER A 234 -0.61 -4.75 -13.93
N ARG A 235 0.64 -4.57 -13.48
CA ARG A 235 1.52 -3.54 -14.01
C ARG A 235 2.87 -4.14 -14.31
N PHE A 236 3.28 -3.99 -15.57
CA PHE A 236 4.63 -4.29 -15.99
C PHE A 236 5.55 -3.15 -15.58
N ILE A 237 6.70 -3.52 -15.01
CA ILE A 237 7.79 -2.60 -14.73
C ILE A 237 8.92 -2.96 -15.69
N ASP A 238 9.06 -2.11 -16.71
CA ASP A 238 10.08 -2.25 -17.73
C ASP A 238 11.48 -2.08 -17.11
N ASN A 239 12.44 -2.90 -17.56
CA ASN A 239 13.87 -2.86 -17.19
C ASN A 239 14.30 -3.50 -15.86
N LEU A 240 13.40 -4.18 -15.14
CA LEU A 240 13.79 -5.06 -14.04
C LEU A 240 13.89 -6.50 -14.55
N THR A 241 15.12 -7.02 -14.63
CA THR A 241 15.39 -8.41 -15.01
C THR A 241 15.65 -9.23 -13.76
N LEU A 242 14.56 -9.47 -13.03
CA LEU A 242 14.59 -10.22 -11.79
C LEU A 242 14.66 -11.71 -12.09
N GLU A 243 15.65 -12.40 -11.51
CA GLU A 243 15.67 -13.87 -11.48
C GLU A 243 15.18 -14.41 -10.14
N PHE A 244 15.51 -13.74 -9.03
CA PHE A 244 15.13 -14.08 -7.67
C PHE A 244 15.07 -12.80 -6.83
N GLY A 245 14.07 -12.60 -5.98
CA GLY A 245 13.98 -11.37 -5.18
C GLY A 245 12.74 -11.30 -4.32
N GLY A 246 12.92 -10.87 -3.08
CA GLY A 246 11.83 -10.57 -2.17
C GLY A 246 11.08 -9.28 -2.50
N ILE A 247 9.88 -9.16 -1.93
CA ILE A 247 9.02 -7.99 -1.99
C ILE A 247 8.59 -7.60 -0.57
N ALA A 248 8.56 -6.30 -0.28
CA ALA A 248 8.09 -5.82 1.03
C ALA A 248 7.29 -4.53 0.88
N THR A 249 6.46 -4.19 1.87
CA THR A 249 5.69 -2.95 1.88
C THR A 249 5.78 -2.25 3.22
N VAL A 250 5.82 -0.92 3.20
CA VAL A 250 5.51 -0.07 4.36
C VAL A 250 4.76 1.16 3.87
N ASP A 251 3.70 1.54 4.60
CA ASP A 251 2.80 2.62 4.21
C ASP A 251 2.32 2.51 2.75
N ASP A 252 2.61 3.53 1.94
CA ASP A 252 2.25 3.62 0.53
C ASP A 252 3.43 3.22 -0.38
N PHE A 253 4.39 2.46 0.12
CA PHE A 253 5.57 2.07 -0.65
C PHE A 253 5.74 0.55 -0.76
N LEU A 254 6.28 0.14 -1.90
CA LEU A 254 6.66 -1.22 -2.25
C LEU A 254 8.16 -1.28 -2.50
N PHE A 255 8.83 -2.29 -1.96
CA PHE A 255 10.26 -2.51 -2.11
C PHE A 255 10.46 -3.80 -2.90
N LEU A 256 11.27 -3.74 -3.94
CA LEU A 256 11.49 -4.86 -4.86
C LEU A 256 12.99 -5.13 -4.92
N ALA A 257 13.40 -6.32 -4.50
CA ALA A 257 14.77 -6.77 -4.60
C ALA A 257 15.13 -7.15 -6.05
N ASP A 258 16.27 -6.66 -6.53
CA ASP A 258 16.89 -7.08 -7.79
C ASP A 258 18.21 -7.83 -7.57
N SER A 259 18.20 -9.13 -7.91
CA SER A 259 19.38 -9.98 -7.92
C SER A 259 20.07 -10.12 -9.30
N GLY A 260 19.47 -9.62 -10.38
CA GLY A 260 19.89 -9.83 -11.78
C GLY A 260 20.13 -8.55 -12.58
N GLY A 261 20.63 -8.69 -13.82
CA GLY A 261 20.68 -7.57 -14.79
C GLY A 261 21.79 -6.52 -14.64
N LEU A 262 21.61 -5.41 -15.38
CA LEU A 262 22.54 -4.26 -15.45
C LEU A 262 22.39 -3.28 -14.28
N SER A 263 21.33 -3.42 -13.47
CA SER A 263 20.98 -2.58 -12.33
C SER A 263 20.61 -3.45 -11.12
N GLN A 264 21.62 -4.12 -10.57
CA GLN A 264 21.47 -4.90 -9.33
C GLN A 264 21.24 -3.97 -8.14
N GLY A 265 20.21 -4.24 -7.33
CA GLY A 265 19.81 -3.30 -6.29
C GLY A 265 18.44 -3.58 -5.69
N MET A 266 17.80 -2.52 -5.23
CA MET A 266 16.42 -2.54 -4.76
C MET A 266 15.73 -1.26 -5.18
N GLU A 267 14.49 -1.40 -5.64
CA GLU A 267 13.66 -0.28 -6.06
C GLU A 267 12.54 -0.04 -5.05
N LYS A 268 12.31 1.23 -4.71
CA LYS A 268 11.20 1.68 -3.87
C LYS A 268 10.16 2.35 -4.76
N LEU A 269 8.99 1.76 -4.88
CA LEU A 269 7.87 2.28 -5.66
C LEU A 269 6.82 2.88 -4.76
N ASP A 270 6.22 3.99 -5.20
CA ASP A 270 4.98 4.50 -4.62
C ASP A 270 3.80 3.61 -5.07
N LEU A 271 2.99 3.06 -4.16
CA LEU A 271 1.91 2.11 -4.47
C LEU A 271 0.70 2.75 -5.15
N LEU A 272 0.54 4.07 -5.07
CA LEU A 272 -0.54 4.78 -5.73
C LEU A 272 -0.24 4.96 -7.22
N THR A 273 1.01 5.26 -7.54
CA THR A 273 1.48 5.62 -8.88
C THR A 273 2.29 4.52 -9.54
N TYR A 274 2.80 3.53 -8.77
CA TYR A 274 3.83 2.55 -9.10
C TYR A 274 5.01 3.16 -9.87
N GLU A 275 5.35 4.40 -9.53
CA GLU A 275 6.54 5.08 -10.03
C GLU A 275 7.69 4.88 -9.05
N SER A 276 8.90 4.82 -9.60
CA SER A 276 10.14 4.76 -8.82
C SER A 276 10.27 6.03 -7.98
N SER A 277 10.23 5.88 -6.66
CA SER A 277 10.47 6.96 -5.72
C SER A 277 11.94 7.03 -5.29
N ALA A 278 12.61 5.87 -5.23
CA ALA A 278 14.03 5.77 -4.92
C ALA A 278 14.60 4.44 -5.41
N TYR A 279 15.93 4.42 -5.60
CA TYR A 279 16.66 3.21 -6.01
C TYR A 279 17.96 3.08 -5.23
N LEU A 280 18.18 1.90 -4.65
CA LEU A 280 19.40 1.53 -3.96
C LEU A 280 20.25 0.63 -4.88
N ASN A 281 21.34 1.17 -5.41
CA ASN A 281 22.29 0.37 -6.18
C ASN A 281 23.10 -0.54 -5.26
N TYR A 282 23.09 -1.84 -5.52
CA TYR A 282 23.88 -2.80 -4.79
C TYR A 282 24.56 -3.79 -5.74
N THR A 283 25.87 -3.61 -5.93
CA THR A 283 26.69 -4.23 -6.99
C THR A 283 26.72 -5.76 -7.01
N ASN A 284 26.23 -6.43 -5.95
CA ASN A 284 26.20 -7.88 -5.89
C ASN A 284 24.77 -8.44 -5.92
N GLY A 285 23.76 -7.61 -6.14
CA GLY A 285 22.34 -7.97 -6.07
C GLY A 285 21.83 -8.08 -4.64
N ILE A 286 20.51 -8.01 -4.52
CA ILE A 286 19.78 -8.26 -3.28
C ILE A 286 18.99 -9.55 -3.46
N LYS A 287 19.04 -10.41 -2.47
CA LYS A 287 18.35 -11.70 -2.48
C LYS A 287 16.92 -11.57 -2.01
N ASP A 288 16.76 -10.85 -0.91
CA ASP A 288 15.51 -10.73 -0.20
C ASP A 288 15.49 -9.43 0.61
N VAL A 289 14.29 -8.90 0.82
CA VAL A 289 14.00 -7.67 1.55
C VAL A 289 12.77 -7.89 2.42
N ASN A 290 12.79 -7.32 3.62
CA ASN A 290 11.64 -7.36 4.52
C ASN A 290 11.54 -6.05 5.29
N ILE A 291 10.31 -5.57 5.47
CA ILE A 291 10.01 -4.54 6.46
C ILE A 291 9.68 -5.28 7.76
N GLY A 292 10.54 -5.16 8.75
CA GLY A 292 10.28 -5.73 10.05
C GLY A 292 9.11 -5.05 10.74
N LEU A 293 8.51 -5.72 11.72
CA LEU A 293 7.46 -5.13 12.57
C LEU A 293 7.94 -3.90 13.35
N ASP A 294 9.25 -3.68 13.44
CA ASP A 294 9.87 -2.47 13.98
C ASP A 294 9.96 -1.30 12.97
N GLY A 295 9.39 -1.47 11.77
CA GLY A 295 9.40 -0.50 10.67
C GLY A 295 10.73 -0.41 9.91
N THR A 296 11.71 -1.26 10.24
CA THR A 296 13.05 -1.19 9.64
C THR A 296 13.14 -2.05 8.39
N LEU A 297 13.89 -1.57 7.38
CA LEU A 297 14.13 -2.33 6.14
C LEU A 297 15.37 -3.21 6.28
N TYR A 298 15.13 -4.52 6.34
CA TYR A 298 16.15 -5.56 6.38
C TYR A 298 16.45 -6.09 4.98
N VAL A 299 17.73 -6.30 4.68
CA VAL A 299 18.18 -6.71 3.35
C VAL A 299 19.16 -7.86 3.45
N ILE A 300 18.88 -8.96 2.75
CA ILE A 300 19.83 -10.05 2.50
C ILE A 300 20.57 -9.76 1.18
N PRO A 301 21.88 -9.52 1.19
CA PRO A 301 22.67 -9.45 -0.03
C PRO A 301 22.57 -10.73 -0.87
N ALA A 302 22.55 -10.65 -2.20
CA ALA A 302 22.62 -11.85 -3.03
C ALA A 302 23.98 -12.57 -2.91
N GLY A 303 23.94 -13.87 -3.16
CA GLY A 303 25.07 -14.79 -3.02
C GLY A 303 24.63 -16.20 -2.60
N SER A 304 25.49 -17.18 -2.84
CA SER A 304 25.28 -18.56 -2.40
C SER A 304 25.45 -18.75 -0.89
N SER A 305 26.06 -17.77 -0.23
CA SER A 305 26.16 -17.68 1.23
C SER A 305 26.28 -16.22 1.64
N THR A 306 25.63 -15.85 2.74
CA THR A 306 25.64 -14.52 3.31
C THR A 306 26.10 -14.57 4.75
N SER A 307 26.96 -13.61 5.11
CA SER A 307 27.51 -13.46 6.47
C SER A 307 27.15 -12.10 7.08
N ARG A 308 26.24 -11.37 6.42
CA ARG A 308 25.79 -10.07 6.86
C ARG A 308 24.36 -9.79 6.44
N ILE A 309 23.67 -9.06 7.29
CA ILE A 309 22.37 -8.42 7.02
C ILE A 309 22.59 -6.92 6.99
N LEU A 310 22.02 -6.25 5.99
CA LEU A 310 22.08 -4.80 5.87
C LEU A 310 20.75 -4.22 6.35
N VAL A 311 20.83 -3.06 6.98
CA VAL A 311 19.68 -2.42 7.61
C VAL A 311 19.61 -1.00 7.11
N TYR A 312 18.44 -0.62 6.62
CA TYR A 312 18.15 0.69 6.06
C TYR A 312 16.93 1.30 6.73
N ASP A 313 16.89 2.63 6.71
CA ASP A 313 15.68 3.38 7.01
C ASP A 313 14.72 3.23 5.81
N ALA A 314 13.50 2.76 6.05
CA ALA A 314 12.58 2.42 4.96
C ALA A 314 12.07 3.68 4.22
N ASP A 315 12.01 4.82 4.89
CA ASP A 315 11.53 6.08 4.31
C ASP A 315 12.58 6.69 3.38
N THR A 316 13.81 6.80 3.86
CA THR A 316 14.90 7.53 3.19
C THR A 316 15.85 6.64 2.40
N LEU A 317 15.80 5.32 2.60
CA LEU A 317 16.80 4.35 2.15
C LEU A 317 18.22 4.64 2.65
N GLU A 318 18.37 5.43 3.72
CA GLU A 318 19.68 5.65 4.32
C GLU A 318 20.18 4.39 5.02
N TYR A 319 21.46 4.08 4.85
CA TYR A 319 22.09 2.96 5.54
C TYR A 319 22.17 3.23 7.05
N VAL A 320 21.55 2.36 7.84
CA VAL A 320 21.52 2.46 9.30
C VAL A 320 22.68 1.66 9.90
N THR A 321 22.72 0.35 9.62
CA THR A 321 23.71 -0.54 10.23
C THR A 321 23.86 -1.86 9.46
N ARG A 322 24.77 -2.72 9.92
CA ARG A 322 24.89 -4.11 9.47
C ARG A 322 25.04 -5.04 10.65
N PHE A 323 24.44 -6.21 10.53
CA PHE A 323 24.63 -7.31 11.47
C PHE A 323 25.54 -8.35 10.85
N SER A 324 26.44 -8.93 11.65
CA SER A 324 27.25 -10.06 11.22
C SER A 324 26.58 -11.34 11.68
N VAL A 325 26.32 -12.25 10.74
CA VAL A 325 25.67 -13.54 11.01
C VAL A 325 26.58 -14.67 10.57
N PRO A 326 26.45 -15.89 11.13
CA PRO A 326 27.14 -17.06 10.63
C PRO A 326 26.90 -17.23 9.13
N SER A 327 27.99 -17.48 8.39
CA SER A 327 27.93 -17.68 6.95
C SER A 327 27.11 -18.93 6.64
N ALA A 328 25.95 -18.74 6.02
CA ALA A 328 25.11 -19.81 5.51
C ALA A 328 24.35 -19.32 4.29
N ARG A 329 23.63 -20.22 3.62
CA ARG A 329 22.75 -19.86 2.51
C ARG A 329 21.39 -19.43 3.07
N HIS A 330 21.32 -18.18 3.52
CA HIS A 330 20.06 -17.54 3.93
C HIS A 330 19.26 -17.18 2.68
N GLU A 331 17.95 -17.37 2.74
CA GLU A 331 17.03 -17.21 1.60
C GLU A 331 16.01 -16.13 1.89
N ALA A 332 15.49 -16.10 3.11
CA ALA A 332 14.51 -15.12 3.52
C ALA A 332 14.80 -14.54 4.92
N ILE A 333 14.36 -13.31 5.17
CA ILE A 333 14.49 -12.58 6.43
C ILE A 333 13.14 -12.03 6.90
N ALA A 334 12.91 -12.04 8.22
CA ALA A 334 11.81 -11.30 8.82
C ALA A 334 12.23 -10.61 10.12
N GLY A 335 11.88 -9.34 10.29
CA GLY A 335 12.19 -8.53 11.48
C GLY A 335 11.04 -8.50 12.49
N ALA A 336 11.35 -8.69 13.77
CA ALA A 336 10.39 -8.59 14.87
C ALA A 336 10.28 -7.16 15.41
N GLU A 337 9.20 -6.87 16.14
CA GLU A 337 8.92 -5.54 16.73
C GLU A 337 10.01 -5.13 17.75
N ASP A 338 10.61 -6.11 18.41
CA ASP A 338 11.72 -5.91 19.33
C ASP A 338 13.07 -5.84 18.61
N GLY A 339 13.12 -5.62 17.29
CA GLY A 339 14.33 -5.50 16.47
C GLY A 339 15.21 -6.75 16.39
N THR A 340 14.81 -7.85 17.03
CA THR A 340 15.39 -9.17 16.71
C THR A 340 14.94 -9.58 15.31
N PHE A 341 15.63 -10.53 14.69
CA PHE A 341 15.29 -10.95 13.34
C PHE A 341 15.51 -12.43 13.13
N PHE A 342 14.80 -12.97 12.15
CA PHE A 342 14.81 -14.38 11.80
C PHE A 342 15.36 -14.56 10.40
N LEU A 343 16.18 -15.60 10.20
CA LEU A 343 16.67 -16.01 8.89
C LEU A 343 16.22 -17.44 8.59
N ALA A 344 15.61 -17.61 7.44
CA ALA A 344 15.25 -18.92 6.90
C ALA A 344 16.33 -19.38 5.91
N GLY A 345 16.91 -20.55 6.16
CA GLY A 345 18.01 -21.09 5.38
C GLY A 345 17.59 -22.12 4.34
N TRP A 346 18.38 -22.21 3.26
CA TRP A 346 18.28 -23.29 2.27
C TRP A 346 18.62 -24.68 2.85
N ASP A 347 19.13 -24.72 4.08
CA ASP A 347 19.46 -25.93 4.83
C ASP A 347 18.31 -26.44 5.72
N GLY A 348 17.12 -25.85 5.62
CA GLY A 348 15.96 -26.24 6.44
C GLY A 348 16.07 -25.80 7.89
N VAL A 349 16.95 -24.83 8.19
CA VAL A 349 17.15 -24.28 9.53
C VAL A 349 16.67 -22.83 9.59
N ILE A 350 15.83 -22.55 10.58
CA ILE A 350 15.37 -21.22 10.97
C ILE A 350 16.26 -20.74 12.11
N ARG A 351 16.69 -19.49 12.07
CA ARG A 351 17.63 -18.92 13.04
C ARG A 351 17.12 -17.59 13.56
N HIS A 352 17.08 -17.43 14.88
CA HIS A 352 16.70 -16.19 15.55
C HIS A 352 17.95 -15.46 16.04
N PHE A 353 18.08 -14.19 15.70
CA PHE A 353 19.23 -13.36 16.05
C PHE A 353 18.79 -12.13 16.84
N ASP A 354 19.64 -11.67 17.75
CA ASP A 354 19.46 -10.37 18.37
C ASP A 354 19.78 -9.21 17.42
N ARG A 355 19.52 -7.97 17.88
CA ARG A 355 19.84 -6.71 17.19
C ARG A 355 21.34 -6.50 16.88
N THR A 356 22.21 -7.43 17.23
CA THR A 356 23.66 -7.36 16.93
C THR A 356 24.11 -8.46 15.96
N GLY A 357 23.21 -9.39 15.61
CA GLY A 357 23.53 -10.58 14.81
C GLY A 357 24.02 -11.76 15.64
N THR A 358 23.89 -11.73 16.97
CA THR A 358 24.19 -12.88 17.82
C THR A 358 23.05 -13.88 17.75
N LEU A 359 23.36 -15.15 17.45
CA LEU A 359 22.36 -16.22 17.40
C LEU A 359 21.78 -16.46 18.79
N LEU A 360 20.46 -16.29 18.92
CA LEU A 360 19.70 -16.55 20.15
C LEU A 360 19.18 -17.98 20.18
N ASN A 361 18.55 -18.42 19.09
CA ASN A 361 18.03 -19.78 18.96
C ASN A 361 17.97 -20.24 17.49
N SER A 362 17.74 -21.53 17.27
CA SER A 362 17.52 -22.09 15.94
C SER A 362 16.62 -23.33 16.00
N LEU A 363 15.84 -23.54 14.93
CA LEU A 363 15.00 -24.72 14.73
C LEU A 363 15.31 -25.37 13.38
N GLU A 364 15.65 -26.65 13.40
CA GLU A 364 15.81 -27.47 12.20
C GLU A 364 14.49 -28.19 11.92
N VAL A 365 13.97 -28.04 10.69
CA VAL A 365 12.85 -28.84 10.20
C VAL A 365 13.42 -29.99 9.37
N PRO A 366 13.35 -31.24 9.88
CA PRO A 366 14.08 -32.35 9.29
C PRO A 366 13.51 -32.77 7.94
N MET A 367 14.40 -33.25 7.08
CA MET A 367 14.02 -34.04 5.90
C MET A 367 13.22 -35.29 6.29
N PRO A 368 12.23 -35.72 5.48
CA PRO A 368 11.92 -35.19 4.14
C PRO A 368 10.90 -34.04 4.16
N LEU A 369 10.58 -33.46 5.33
CA LEU A 369 9.52 -32.46 5.41
C LEU A 369 9.91 -31.15 4.73
N VAL A 370 11.15 -30.70 4.92
CA VAL A 370 11.66 -29.49 4.30
C VAL A 370 13.07 -29.74 3.81
N GLN A 371 13.31 -29.46 2.54
CA GLN A 371 14.67 -29.41 2.00
C GLN A 371 15.26 -28.03 2.19
N SER A 372 14.47 -27.00 1.87
CA SER A 372 14.90 -25.61 1.88
C SER A 372 13.70 -24.72 2.18
N PHE A 373 13.92 -23.63 2.90
CA PHE A 373 12.96 -22.55 2.99
C PHE A 373 13.14 -21.59 1.81
N THR A 374 12.02 -21.05 1.35
CA THR A 374 11.94 -20.07 0.28
C THR A 374 11.56 -18.70 0.82
N ASP A 375 10.82 -18.67 1.92
CA ASP A 375 10.26 -17.44 2.45
C ASP A 375 9.97 -17.53 3.96
N ILE A 376 9.83 -16.38 4.63
CA ILE A 376 9.47 -16.25 6.04
C ILE A 376 8.71 -14.95 6.30
N ASP A 377 7.60 -15.03 7.04
CA ASP A 377 6.89 -13.84 7.51
C ASP A 377 6.45 -13.98 8.97
N ILE A 378 6.33 -12.84 9.65
CA ILE A 378 6.08 -12.74 11.08
C ILE A 378 4.84 -11.92 11.34
N LYS A 379 3.98 -12.46 12.21
CA LYS A 379 2.80 -11.78 12.72
C LYS A 379 3.11 -11.00 14.01
N THR A 380 2.31 -9.97 14.29
CA THR A 380 2.43 -9.10 15.48
C THR A 380 2.40 -9.85 16.81
N ASP A 381 1.75 -11.01 16.89
CA ASP A 381 1.69 -11.86 18.08
C ASP A 381 2.88 -12.84 18.21
N GLY A 382 3.82 -12.80 17.26
CA GLY A 382 5.03 -13.61 17.24
C GLY A 382 4.87 -15.00 16.60
N GLU A 383 3.72 -15.27 15.94
CA GLU A 383 3.60 -16.41 15.03
C GLU A 383 4.48 -16.19 13.78
N ILE A 384 5.12 -17.27 13.33
CA ILE A 384 6.01 -17.27 12.17
C ILE A 384 5.48 -18.27 11.15
N ALA A 385 5.32 -17.83 9.90
CA ALA A 385 5.04 -18.71 8.76
C ALA A 385 6.27 -18.78 7.87
N LEU A 386 6.51 -19.96 7.27
CA LEU A 386 7.57 -20.18 6.31
C LEU A 386 7.06 -20.89 5.07
N GLY A 387 7.51 -20.38 3.93
CA GLY A 387 7.43 -21.04 2.64
C GLY A 387 8.55 -22.07 2.47
N THR A 388 8.29 -23.14 1.73
CA THR A 388 9.24 -24.22 1.51
C THR A 388 9.39 -24.55 0.03
N PHE A 389 10.57 -25.06 -0.32
CA PHE A 389 10.85 -25.66 -1.63
C PHE A 389 10.87 -27.19 -1.48
N PHE A 390 9.87 -27.88 -2.04
CA PHE A 390 9.87 -29.35 -2.11
C PHE A 390 8.88 -29.91 -3.16
N SER A 391 8.83 -31.25 -3.31
CA SER A 391 7.92 -31.92 -4.24
C SER A 391 6.44 -31.82 -3.86
N ASP A 392 6.12 -31.42 -2.64
CA ASP A 392 4.75 -31.36 -2.09
C ASP A 392 4.47 -30.06 -1.33
N ALA A 393 5.13 -28.96 -1.71
CA ALA A 393 5.22 -27.65 -1.03
C ALA A 393 4.41 -27.51 0.26
N ARG A 394 5.12 -27.21 1.33
CA ARG A 394 4.58 -27.12 2.68
C ARG A 394 4.61 -25.70 3.20
N LEU A 395 3.72 -25.45 4.15
CA LEU A 395 3.77 -24.31 5.04
C LEU A 395 4.32 -24.81 6.38
N VAL A 396 5.31 -24.13 6.91
CA VAL A 396 5.79 -24.38 8.27
C VAL A 396 5.35 -23.24 9.16
N LEU A 397 4.77 -23.58 10.31
CA LEU A 397 4.29 -22.64 11.31
C LEU A 397 5.08 -22.86 12.60
N THR A 398 5.61 -21.79 13.17
CA THR A 398 6.36 -21.80 14.43
C THR A 398 6.15 -20.47 15.18
N ASN A 399 6.96 -20.20 16.20
CA ASN A 399 6.89 -19.00 17.03
C ASN A 399 8.30 -18.48 17.34
N TYR A 400 8.39 -17.30 17.96
CA TYR A 400 9.69 -16.68 18.31
C TYR A 400 10.65 -17.55 19.12
N ASN A 401 10.12 -18.45 19.95
CA ASN A 401 10.97 -19.32 20.76
C ASN A 401 11.59 -20.46 19.94
N LEU A 402 11.13 -20.72 18.71
CA LEU A 402 11.66 -21.76 17.83
C LEU A 402 11.76 -23.14 18.52
N ASP A 403 10.80 -23.47 19.39
CA ASP A 403 10.80 -24.70 20.20
C ASP A 403 10.01 -25.85 19.59
N SER A 404 9.13 -25.54 18.64
CA SER A 404 8.20 -26.46 17.99
C SER A 404 7.77 -25.93 16.63
N TYR A 405 7.27 -26.81 15.76
CA TYR A 405 6.67 -26.42 14.49
C TYR A 405 5.50 -27.33 14.13
N THR A 406 4.61 -26.81 13.29
CA THR A 406 3.61 -27.55 12.53
C THR A 406 3.96 -27.44 11.06
N ALA A 407 3.90 -28.54 10.32
CA ALA A 407 4.09 -28.53 8.86
C ALA A 407 2.82 -29.00 8.17
N VAL A 408 2.23 -28.16 7.34
CA VAL A 408 1.00 -28.45 6.60
C VAL A 408 1.31 -28.57 5.12
N ILE A 409 0.74 -29.58 4.47
CA ILE A 409 0.86 -29.76 3.03
C ILE A 409 -0.07 -28.74 2.37
N ASP A 410 0.46 -27.95 1.43
CA ASP A 410 -0.39 -27.24 0.50
C ASP A 410 -1.08 -28.29 -0.38
N SER A 411 -2.33 -28.60 -0.09
CA SER A 411 -3.05 -29.75 -0.66
C SER A 411 -3.18 -29.68 -2.19
N ASP A 412 -3.08 -28.49 -2.77
CA ASP A 412 -3.14 -28.28 -4.21
C ASP A 412 -1.77 -28.43 -4.89
N SER A 413 -0.68 -28.46 -4.12
CA SER A 413 0.69 -28.57 -4.62
C SER A 413 1.22 -30.00 -4.81
N ALA A 414 0.50 -31.01 -4.30
CA ALA A 414 0.96 -32.38 -4.09
C ALA A 414 1.47 -33.16 -5.33
N ASN A 415 1.44 -32.57 -6.52
CA ASN A 415 1.87 -33.19 -7.77
C ASN A 415 3.06 -32.51 -8.46
N TRP A 416 3.58 -31.40 -7.93
CA TRP A 416 4.60 -30.59 -8.60
C TRP A 416 5.65 -30.08 -7.61
N ALA A 417 6.93 -30.12 -8.00
CA ALA A 417 7.98 -29.42 -7.25
C ALA A 417 7.62 -27.94 -7.19
N SER A 418 7.38 -27.45 -5.99
CA SER A 418 6.84 -26.11 -5.79
C SER A 418 7.57 -25.38 -4.67
N SER A 419 7.71 -24.08 -4.89
CA SER A 419 8.06 -23.11 -3.84
C SER A 419 6.75 -22.51 -3.35
N THR A 420 6.57 -22.41 -2.04
CA THR A 420 5.55 -21.55 -1.42
C THR A 420 6.22 -20.25 -0.96
N TYR A 421 5.52 -19.14 -1.11
CA TYR A 421 5.86 -17.87 -0.45
C TYR A 421 4.67 -17.48 0.43
N VAL A 422 4.91 -16.74 1.49
CA VAL A 422 3.99 -16.55 2.62
C VAL A 422 3.96 -15.09 3.05
N THR A 423 2.76 -14.62 3.39
CA THR A 423 2.60 -13.35 4.10
C THR A 423 1.37 -13.40 5.00
N TRP A 424 1.41 -12.71 6.14
CA TRP A 424 0.28 -12.60 7.05
C TRP A 424 -0.65 -11.47 6.65
N ALA A 425 -1.96 -11.76 6.64
CA ALA A 425 -2.97 -10.72 6.67
C ALA A 425 -3.03 -10.11 8.07
N ASP A 426 -2.39 -8.95 8.24
CA ASP A 426 -2.39 -8.23 9.51
C ASP A 426 -3.83 -7.93 9.97
N GLU A 427 -4.06 -8.05 11.27
CA GLU A 427 -5.29 -7.62 11.95
C GLU A 427 -5.55 -6.11 11.80
N ASN A 428 -4.48 -5.35 11.54
CA ASN A 428 -4.49 -3.90 11.37
C ASN A 428 -4.59 -3.43 9.91
N LEU A 429 -4.84 -4.34 8.95
CA LEU A 429 -5.04 -3.95 7.56
C LEU A 429 -6.14 -2.89 7.47
N GLU A 430 -5.80 -1.71 6.94
CA GLU A 430 -6.80 -0.69 6.74
C GLU A 430 -7.77 -1.19 5.66
N PRO A 431 -9.09 -1.12 5.91
CA PRO A 431 -10.06 -1.57 4.92
C PRO A 431 -9.80 -0.82 3.60
N ALA A 432 -9.60 -1.61 2.55
CA ALA A 432 -9.29 -1.11 1.22
C ALA A 432 -10.38 -0.11 0.74
N ILE A 433 -9.93 1.00 0.14
CA ILE A 433 -10.82 2.08 -0.30
C ILE A 433 -11.64 1.60 -1.50
N ASN A 434 -12.88 1.19 -1.29
CA ASN A 434 -13.73 0.72 -2.37
C ASN A 434 -14.11 1.89 -3.30
N LEU A 435 -13.49 1.99 -4.48
CA LEU A 435 -13.87 2.95 -5.54
C LEU A 435 -14.92 2.37 -6.49
N SER A 436 -15.63 1.30 -6.12
CA SER A 436 -16.61 0.65 -7.01
C SER A 436 -17.61 1.67 -7.56
N GLN A 437 -17.70 1.65 -8.89
CA GLN A 437 -18.54 2.47 -9.76
C GLN A 437 -19.90 2.78 -9.13
N SER A 438 -20.21 4.08 -8.99
CA SER A 438 -21.60 4.48 -8.90
C SER A 438 -22.29 3.99 -10.17
N SER A 439 -23.20 3.04 -10.03
CA SER A 439 -24.10 2.60 -11.12
C SER A 439 -25.04 3.72 -11.60
N ASP A 440 -24.99 4.89 -10.97
CA ASP A 440 -25.59 6.09 -11.51
C ASP A 440 -24.77 6.60 -12.68
N SER A 441 -25.28 6.28 -13.87
CA SER A 441 -24.98 6.88 -15.18
C SER A 441 -25.20 8.40 -15.25
N THR A 442 -24.85 9.13 -14.20
CA THR A 442 -24.66 10.58 -14.29
C THR A 442 -23.30 10.78 -14.94
N TYR A 443 -23.34 11.05 -16.25
CA TYR A 443 -22.23 11.68 -16.96
C TYR A 443 -21.56 12.71 -16.05
N ILE A 444 -20.35 12.43 -15.58
CA ILE A 444 -19.45 13.44 -15.04
C ILE A 444 -19.12 14.34 -16.23
N ASN A 445 -19.95 15.36 -16.40
CA ASN A 445 -19.79 16.37 -17.42
C ASN A 445 -18.59 17.21 -17.00
N TYR A 446 -17.40 16.90 -17.54
CA TYR A 446 -16.31 17.88 -17.64
C TYR A 446 -16.71 18.97 -18.66
N LYS A 447 -17.80 19.69 -18.36
CA LYS A 447 -18.17 20.96 -19.00
C LYS A 447 -17.89 22.06 -17.99
N GLY A 448 -16.61 22.23 -17.69
CA GLY A 448 -16.14 23.19 -16.69
C GLY A 448 -14.78 23.82 -16.99
N ILE A 449 -14.05 23.41 -18.02
CA ILE A 449 -12.93 24.17 -18.60
C ILE A 449 -12.89 23.82 -20.08
N LEU A 450 -13.46 24.66 -20.93
CA LEU A 450 -13.12 24.86 -22.35
C LEU A 450 -14.05 25.98 -22.82
N GLN A 451 -13.71 27.22 -22.45
CA GLN A 451 -14.26 28.39 -23.09
C GLN A 451 -13.35 28.72 -24.28
N GLU A 452 -13.91 28.50 -25.48
CA GLU A 452 -13.49 29.03 -26.78
C GLU A 452 -12.04 28.78 -27.23
N SER A 453 -11.78 27.59 -27.77
CA SER A 453 -10.97 27.51 -29.00
C SER A 453 -11.83 26.91 -30.12
N THR A 454 -12.27 27.77 -31.04
CA THR A 454 -12.82 27.34 -32.32
C THR A 454 -11.66 26.86 -33.18
N ASP A 455 -11.27 25.59 -33.07
CA ASP A 455 -10.68 24.79 -34.15
C ASP A 455 -10.20 23.43 -33.61
N LEU A 456 -11.12 22.48 -33.45
CA LEU A 456 -10.76 21.06 -33.42
C LEU A 456 -11.45 20.36 -34.60
N LYS A 457 -10.75 20.31 -35.74
CA LYS A 457 -11.15 19.52 -36.91
C LYS A 457 -10.66 18.08 -36.71
N ILE A 458 -11.58 17.18 -36.37
CA ILE A 458 -11.33 15.75 -36.39
C ILE A 458 -11.31 15.30 -37.86
N TRP A 459 -10.15 14.92 -38.37
CA TRP A 459 -10.02 14.25 -39.66
C TRP A 459 -10.35 12.76 -39.48
N ARG A 460 -11.25 12.27 -40.33
CA ARG A 460 -11.62 10.85 -40.41
C ARG A 460 -10.93 10.30 -41.65
N ASP A 461 -9.82 9.59 -41.48
CA ASP A 461 -9.22 8.85 -42.59
C ASP A 461 -10.10 7.64 -42.90
N ALA A 462 -10.69 7.66 -44.10
CA ALA A 462 -11.48 6.59 -44.66
C ALA A 462 -10.90 6.20 -46.02
N GLU A 463 -9.92 5.31 -46.03
CA GLU A 463 -9.55 4.53 -47.21
C GLU A 463 -9.22 3.08 -46.83
N SER A 464 -10.20 2.18 -46.95
CA SER A 464 -9.96 0.85 -47.50
C SER A 464 -11.24 0.26 -48.07
N GLN A 465 -11.25 0.10 -49.39
CA GLN A 465 -12.26 -0.63 -50.17
C GLN A 465 -12.08 -2.15 -49.96
N GLY A 466 -13.13 -2.87 -49.56
CA GLY A 466 -13.17 -4.34 -49.56
C GLY A 466 -14.33 -4.93 -48.73
N PRO A 467 -15.04 -5.99 -49.18
CA PRO A 467 -16.40 -6.27 -48.73
C PRO A 467 -16.50 -7.15 -47.48
N ASN A 468 -17.34 -6.71 -46.53
CA ASN A 468 -18.00 -7.42 -45.41
C ASN A 468 -17.16 -8.31 -44.49
N PRO A 469 -17.07 -7.95 -43.19
CA PRO A 469 -17.10 -8.91 -42.10
C PRO A 469 -18.50 -9.02 -41.48
N ILE A 470 -18.88 -10.26 -41.25
CA ILE A 470 -20.06 -10.73 -40.53
C ILE A 470 -20.04 -10.15 -39.11
N ILE A 471 -21.14 -9.51 -38.69
CA ILE A 471 -21.34 -9.06 -37.31
C ILE A 471 -21.59 -10.30 -36.44
N HIS A 472 -20.63 -10.66 -35.59
CA HIS A 472 -20.91 -11.47 -34.40
C HIS A 472 -21.30 -10.54 -33.26
N ASN A 473 -22.52 -10.68 -32.77
CA ASN A 473 -22.98 -10.06 -31.53
C ASN A 473 -22.22 -10.64 -30.34
N GLY A 474 -21.72 -9.77 -29.48
CA GLY A 474 -21.31 -10.10 -28.12
C GLY A 474 -19.81 -10.09 -27.90
N MET A 475 -19.26 -8.89 -27.65
CA MET A 475 -18.17 -8.64 -26.69
C MET A 475 -18.05 -7.12 -26.56
N GLU A 476 -18.32 -6.59 -25.37
CA GLU A 476 -17.96 -5.21 -25.02
C GLU A 476 -16.44 -5.14 -24.92
N SER A 477 -15.81 -4.46 -25.87
CA SER A 477 -14.39 -4.10 -25.80
C SER A 477 -14.26 -2.67 -25.28
N SER A 478 -13.80 -2.51 -24.05
CA SER A 478 -13.35 -1.24 -23.49
C SER A 478 -12.09 -0.77 -24.21
N MET A 479 -12.19 0.31 -24.97
CA MET A 479 -11.09 0.99 -25.66
C MET A 479 -10.55 2.10 -24.76
N PHE A 480 -9.26 2.06 -24.43
CA PHE A 480 -8.56 3.16 -23.78
C PHE A 480 -7.95 4.09 -24.84
N PHE A 481 -8.24 5.39 -24.76
CA PHE A 481 -7.56 6.41 -25.55
C PHE A 481 -6.48 7.08 -24.69
N ARG A 482 -5.26 7.17 -25.23
CA ARG A 482 -4.15 7.93 -24.65
C ARG A 482 -4.05 9.25 -25.41
N ALA A 483 -4.32 10.36 -24.74
CA ALA A 483 -3.94 11.67 -25.27
C ALA A 483 -2.45 11.88 -24.97
N ARG A 484 -1.66 12.21 -26.00
CA ARG A 484 -0.27 12.64 -25.86
C ARG A 484 -0.23 14.12 -26.18
N GLU A 485 0.24 14.93 -25.24
CA GLU A 485 0.55 16.33 -25.49
C GLU A 485 1.80 16.36 -26.38
N ILE A 486 1.68 17.00 -27.55
CA ILE A 486 2.83 17.29 -28.43
C ILE A 486 3.29 18.69 -28.03
N GLU A 487 4.43 18.77 -27.36
CA GLU A 487 5.13 20.05 -27.21
C GLU A 487 5.69 20.45 -28.59
N ASP A 488 5.13 21.50 -29.17
CA ASP A 488 5.72 22.16 -30.32
C ASP A 488 6.99 22.92 -29.87
N ALA A 489 8.13 22.46 -30.40
CA ALA A 489 9.39 23.19 -30.34
C ALA A 489 9.30 24.48 -31.17
N GLN A 490 9.85 25.58 -30.64
CA GLN A 490 10.19 26.77 -31.44
C GLN A 490 11.43 26.55 -32.30
#